data_AF-A0A2D3NY88-F1
#
_entry.id   AF-A0A2D3NY88-F1
#
_cell.length_a   1.000
_cell.length_b   1.000
_cell.length_c   1.000
_cell.angle_alpha   90.00
_cell.angle_beta   90.00
_cell.angle_gamma   90.00
#
_symmetry.space_group_name_H-M   'P 1'
#
loop_
_entity.id
_entity.type
_entity.pdbx_description
1 polymer ?
#
loop_
_entity_poly.entity_id
_entity_poly.type
_entity_poly.pdbx_seq_one_letter_code
_entity_poly.pdbx_strand_id
1 'polypeptide(L)'
;MLKNLILLKKDMEKLDWTICSFIFSYKQVEYIVLVKRFVRNEQKINKFALVKMHFMRSDNLTNDLICEANSLRLLIDPKTMRKYFSIEYVENLGDILKQFTQHFGHYIPVKVPEYISESEKIAMVNSLSLSDSEDPMKIYCKNIKRNPNGKKRSEFNSDKAKLLRKKLFEYFKDDKTISFCFSRYIEDENSDAEILTKFSINNGS
;
A
#
# COMPACT_ATOMS: atom_id res chain seq x y z
N MET A 1 17.10 -12.18 -8.41
CA MET A 1 16.99 -11.32 -7.22
C MET A 1 15.59 -10.75 -7.20
N LEU A 2 15.07 -10.36 -6.04
CA LEU A 2 13.64 -10.07 -5.80
C LEU A 2 12.73 -11.31 -5.73
N LYS A 3 13.28 -12.50 -5.46
CA LYS A 3 12.48 -13.73 -5.27
C LYS A 3 11.48 -13.60 -4.11
N ASN A 4 11.81 -12.82 -3.09
CA ASN A 4 10.94 -12.53 -1.95
C ASN A 4 9.59 -11.95 -2.37
N LEU A 5 9.50 -11.25 -3.52
CA LEU A 5 8.23 -10.76 -4.05
C LEU A 5 7.20 -11.87 -4.30
N ILE A 6 7.65 -13.08 -4.65
CA ILE A 6 6.75 -14.23 -4.83
C ILE A 6 6.11 -14.61 -3.49
N LEU A 7 6.93 -14.67 -2.43
CA LEU A 7 6.48 -15.06 -1.09
C LEU A 7 5.61 -13.97 -0.48
N LEU A 8 6.07 -12.71 -0.55
CA LEU A 8 5.34 -11.55 -0.06
C LEU A 8 3.97 -11.43 -0.71
N LYS A 9 3.89 -11.52 -2.05
CA LYS A 9 2.62 -11.44 -2.76
C LYS A 9 1.65 -12.54 -2.32
N LYS A 10 2.12 -13.77 -2.14
CA LYS A 10 1.29 -14.89 -1.64
C LYS A 10 0.79 -14.64 -0.22
N ASP A 11 1.64 -14.09 0.64
CA ASP A 11 1.27 -13.74 2.01
C ASP A 11 0.23 -12.60 2.06
N MET A 12 0.43 -11.56 1.24
CA MET A 12 -0.56 -10.49 1.04
C MET A 12 -1.91 -11.05 0.53
N GLU A 13 -1.89 -12.00 -0.41
CA GLU A 13 -3.10 -12.69 -0.89
C GLU A 13 -3.81 -13.46 0.22
N LYS A 14 -3.06 -14.20 1.04
CA LYS A 14 -3.60 -14.95 2.18
C LYS A 14 -4.23 -14.04 3.24
N LEU A 15 -3.63 -12.87 3.48
CA LEU A 15 -4.08 -11.90 4.49
C LEU A 15 -5.05 -10.84 3.94
N ASP A 16 -5.49 -11.01 2.69
CA ASP A 16 -6.37 -10.09 1.96
C ASP A 16 -5.85 -8.64 1.93
N TRP A 17 -4.53 -8.43 1.94
CA TRP A 17 -3.89 -7.13 1.72
C TRP A 17 -3.66 -6.88 0.24
N THR A 18 -3.91 -5.65 -0.19
CA THR A 18 -3.58 -5.13 -1.53
C THR A 18 -2.24 -4.41 -1.55
N ILE A 19 -1.80 -3.90 -0.39
CA ILE A 19 -0.59 -3.11 -0.23
C ILE A 19 0.21 -3.55 1.00
N CYS A 20 1.53 -3.46 0.89
CA CYS A 20 2.50 -3.67 1.95
C CYS A 20 3.55 -2.56 1.88
N SER A 21 4.21 -2.23 2.99
CA SER A 21 5.35 -1.33 3.02
C SER A 21 6.60 -2.00 3.58
N PHE A 22 7.76 -1.41 3.31
CA PHE A 22 8.99 -1.61 4.08
C PHE A 22 9.94 -0.44 3.85
N ILE A 23 10.94 -0.30 4.74
CA ILE A 23 12.00 0.70 4.60
C ILE A 23 13.18 0.11 3.82
N PHE A 24 13.72 0.90 2.89
CA PHE A 24 14.91 0.56 2.12
C PHE A 24 15.92 1.70 2.19
N SER A 25 17.18 1.40 2.50
CA SER A 25 18.24 2.41 2.54
C SER A 25 19.28 2.15 1.45
N TYR A 26 19.63 3.20 0.71
CA TYR A 26 20.65 3.16 -0.32
C TYR A 26 21.40 4.49 -0.39
N LYS A 27 22.74 4.45 -0.35
CA LYS A 27 23.62 5.64 -0.35
C LYS A 27 23.18 6.72 0.64
N GLN A 28 22.89 6.33 1.89
CA GLN A 28 22.44 7.21 2.98
C GLN A 28 21.06 7.89 2.74
N VAL A 29 20.35 7.52 1.68
CA VAL A 29 18.96 7.92 1.47
C VAL A 29 18.06 6.78 1.92
N GLU A 30 17.10 7.10 2.79
CA GLU A 30 16.07 6.17 3.21
C GLU A 30 14.81 6.36 2.35
N TYR A 31 14.26 5.25 1.90
CA TYR A 31 13.07 5.17 1.08
C TYR A 31 11.98 4.39 1.80
N ILE A 32 10.76 4.89 1.74
CA ILE A 32 9.55 4.12 2.02
C ILE A 32 9.16 3.44 0.71
N VAL A 33 9.05 2.11 0.74
CA VAL A 33 8.75 1.30 -0.44
C VAL A 33 7.41 0.64 -0.25
N LEU A 34 6.44 0.94 -1.12
CA LEU A 34 5.16 0.25 -1.17
C LEU A 34 5.20 -0.85 -2.22
N VAL A 35 4.74 -2.04 -1.85
CA VAL A 35 4.47 -3.16 -2.74
C VAL A 35 2.97 -3.27 -2.91
N LYS A 36 2.48 -3.11 -4.14
CA LYS A 36 1.05 -3.10 -4.48
C LYS A 36 0.73 -4.29 -5.38
N ARG A 37 -0.31 -5.03 -5.04
CA ARG A 37 -0.90 -6.05 -5.91
C ARG A 37 -1.71 -5.39 -7.01
N PHE A 38 -1.70 -6.00 -8.19
CA PHE A 38 -2.66 -5.67 -9.24
C PHE A 38 -4.03 -6.22 -8.85
N VAL A 39 -4.98 -5.32 -8.63
CA VAL A 39 -6.35 -5.64 -8.19
C VAL A 39 -7.37 -4.85 -9.03
N ARG A 40 -8.68 -5.09 -8.88
CA ARG A 40 -9.73 -4.34 -9.61
C ARG A 40 -9.52 -4.21 -11.13
N ASN A 41 -9.09 -5.29 -11.79
CA ASN A 41 -8.79 -5.33 -13.23
C ASN A 41 -7.70 -4.32 -13.67
N GLU A 42 -6.85 -3.87 -12.75
CA GLU A 42 -5.71 -3.03 -13.06
C GLU A 42 -4.84 -3.70 -14.12
N GLN A 43 -4.61 -2.97 -15.22
CA GLN A 43 -3.81 -3.46 -16.32
C GLN A 43 -2.32 -3.40 -15.97
N LYS A 44 -1.63 -4.50 -16.27
CA LYS A 44 -0.18 -4.54 -16.24
C LYS A 44 0.37 -3.92 -17.52
N ILE A 45 1.33 -3.03 -17.40
CA ILE A 45 2.09 -2.51 -18.55
C ILE A 45 2.94 -3.65 -19.11
N ASN A 46 3.56 -4.44 -18.24
CA ASN A 46 4.35 -5.59 -18.61
C ASN A 46 3.64 -6.91 -18.22
N LYS A 47 3.46 -7.81 -19.19
CA LYS A 47 2.82 -9.12 -18.96
C LYS A 47 3.51 -9.98 -17.89
N PHE A 48 4.80 -9.74 -17.64
CA PHE A 48 5.59 -10.46 -16.63
C PHE A 48 5.61 -9.78 -15.26
N ALA A 49 4.92 -8.66 -15.08
CA ALA A 49 4.85 -7.97 -13.80
C ALA A 49 4.13 -8.83 -12.74
N LEU A 50 4.73 -8.92 -11.56
CA LEU A 50 4.16 -9.57 -10.38
C LEU A 50 3.47 -8.57 -9.46
N VAL A 51 4.08 -7.40 -9.28
CA VAL A 51 3.60 -6.32 -8.40
C VAL A 51 3.94 -4.95 -9.00
N LYS A 52 3.29 -3.91 -8.48
CA LYS A 52 3.69 -2.51 -8.67
C LYS A 52 4.46 -2.05 -7.43
N MET A 53 5.58 -1.40 -7.65
CA MET A 53 6.45 -0.83 -6.63
C MET A 53 6.29 0.68 -6.64
N HIS A 54 6.28 1.30 -5.46
CA HIS A 54 6.26 2.75 -5.30
C HIS A 54 7.31 3.14 -4.26
N PHE A 55 8.40 3.71 -4.74
CA PHE A 55 9.49 4.22 -3.93
C PHE A 55 9.21 5.69 -3.64
N MET A 56 9.37 6.11 -2.39
CA MET A 56 9.32 7.52 -1.99
C MET A 56 10.51 7.77 -1.09
N ARG A 57 11.19 8.91 -1.22
CA ARG A 57 12.18 9.29 -0.21
C ARG A 57 11.47 9.64 1.09
N SER A 58 11.97 9.11 2.21
CA SER A 58 11.39 9.34 3.54
C SER A 58 11.35 10.82 3.94
N ASP A 59 12.34 11.61 3.48
CA ASP A 59 12.46 13.05 3.73
C ASP A 59 11.57 13.92 2.81
N ASN A 60 11.09 13.36 1.70
CA ASN A 60 10.18 14.03 0.79
C ASN A 60 9.36 13.00 0.00
N LEU A 61 8.14 12.71 0.48
CA LEU A 61 7.26 11.72 -0.14
C LEU A 61 6.81 12.07 -1.56
N THR A 62 6.93 13.34 -1.98
CA THR A 62 6.62 13.78 -3.35
C THR A 62 7.74 13.45 -4.34
N ASN A 63 8.93 13.11 -3.84
CA ASN A 63 10.02 12.60 -4.65
C ASN A 63 9.90 11.08 -4.75
N ASP A 64 9.08 10.65 -5.71
CA ASP A 64 8.68 9.26 -5.84
C ASP A 64 9.04 8.64 -7.20
N LEU A 65 9.06 7.31 -7.21
CA LEU A 65 9.23 6.50 -8.41
C LEU A 65 8.26 5.32 -8.35
N ILE A 66 7.44 5.20 -9.38
CA ILE A 66 6.54 4.06 -9.56
C ILE A 66 7.05 3.20 -10.72
N CYS A 67 7.17 1.89 -10.49
CA CYS A 67 7.50 0.94 -11.54
C CYS A 67 6.89 -0.43 -11.26
N GLU A 68 6.79 -1.27 -12.29
CA GLU A 68 6.42 -2.67 -12.09
C GLU A 68 7.65 -3.50 -11.73
N ALA A 69 7.46 -4.63 -11.07
CA ALA A 69 8.55 -5.56 -10.74
C ALA A 69 8.14 -7.01 -10.93
N ASN A 70 9.13 -7.86 -11.20
CA ASN A 70 8.97 -9.31 -11.19
C ASN A 70 10.03 -9.95 -10.27
N SER A 71 10.07 -11.29 -10.23
CA SER A 71 10.96 -12.05 -9.34
C SER A 71 12.46 -11.98 -9.70
N LEU A 72 12.81 -11.22 -10.75
CA LEU A 72 14.17 -11.05 -11.24
C LEU A 72 14.68 -9.60 -11.08
N ARG A 73 13.84 -8.60 -11.34
CA ARG A 73 14.23 -7.19 -11.41
C ARG A 73 13.06 -6.22 -11.31
N LEU A 74 13.39 -4.94 -11.11
CA LEU A 74 12.51 -3.82 -11.42
C LEU A 74 12.37 -3.69 -12.94
N LEU A 75 11.16 -3.48 -13.43
CA LEU A 75 10.81 -3.34 -14.84
C LEU A 75 10.81 -1.86 -15.22
N ILE A 76 12.00 -1.26 -15.15
CA ILE A 76 12.25 0.15 -15.43
C ILE A 76 13.50 0.30 -16.30
N ASP A 77 13.57 1.37 -17.08
CA ASP A 77 14.76 1.65 -17.87
C ASP A 77 15.97 2.04 -16.98
N PRO A 78 17.20 1.70 -17.40
CA PRO A 78 18.42 2.03 -16.67
C PRO A 78 18.58 3.52 -16.34
N LYS A 79 18.18 4.42 -17.23
CA LYS A 79 18.41 5.87 -17.05
C LYS A 79 17.55 6.40 -15.90
N THR A 80 16.27 6.03 -15.86
CA THR A 80 15.36 6.44 -14.78
C THR A 80 15.79 5.84 -13.45
N MET A 81 16.10 4.54 -13.41
CA MET A 81 16.60 3.87 -12.21
C MET A 81 17.81 4.59 -11.62
N ARG A 82 18.78 4.93 -12.47
CA ARG A 82 20.00 5.59 -12.02
C ARG A 82 19.79 7.00 -11.52
N LYS A 83 18.99 7.79 -12.25
CA LYS A 83 18.70 9.17 -11.86
C LYS A 83 18.03 9.22 -10.49
N TYR A 84 17.04 8.34 -10.28
CA TYR A 84 16.29 8.32 -9.02
C TYR A 84 17.11 7.84 -7.83
N PHE A 85 17.89 6.76 -8.00
CA PHE A 85 18.72 6.18 -6.92
C PHE A 85 20.14 6.76 -6.86
N SER A 86 20.43 7.85 -7.58
CA SER A 86 21.77 8.47 -7.64
C SER A 86 22.89 7.47 -7.95
N ILE A 87 22.65 6.62 -8.95
CA ILE A 87 23.64 5.64 -9.46
C ILE A 87 24.45 6.29 -10.58
N GLU A 88 25.75 6.44 -10.35
CA GLU A 88 26.70 7.08 -11.26
C GLU A 88 26.84 6.34 -12.59
N TYR A 89 27.34 7.07 -13.61
CA TYR A 89 27.70 6.44 -14.88
C TYR A 89 29.05 5.77 -14.74
N VAL A 90 29.10 4.49 -15.04
CA VAL A 90 30.36 3.75 -15.19
C VAL A 90 30.25 2.82 -16.39
N GLU A 91 31.39 2.39 -16.92
CA GLU A 91 31.45 1.45 -18.06
C GLU A 91 30.70 0.14 -17.76
N ASN A 92 30.85 -0.41 -16.55
CA ASN A 92 30.21 -1.67 -16.12
C ASN A 92 28.80 -1.47 -15.54
N LEU A 93 27.98 -0.64 -16.18
CA LEU A 93 26.68 -0.25 -15.65
C LEU A 93 25.76 -1.45 -15.35
N GLY A 94 25.78 -2.48 -16.22
CA GLY A 94 24.96 -3.68 -16.04
C GLY A 94 25.21 -4.37 -14.70
N ASP A 95 26.47 -4.46 -14.29
CA ASP A 95 26.86 -5.08 -13.02
C ASP A 95 26.42 -4.24 -11.82
N ILE A 96 26.52 -2.91 -11.91
CA ILE A 96 26.02 -2.03 -10.84
C ILE A 96 24.52 -2.15 -10.67
N LEU A 97 23.74 -2.19 -11.75
CA LEU A 97 22.29 -2.34 -11.66
C LEU A 97 21.89 -3.71 -11.10
N LYS A 98 22.68 -4.75 -11.42
CA LYS A 98 22.53 -6.07 -10.82
C LYS A 98 22.84 -6.02 -9.32
N GLN A 99 23.97 -5.44 -8.91
CA GLN A 99 24.32 -5.29 -7.49
C GLN A 99 23.26 -4.49 -6.71
N PHE A 100 22.76 -3.40 -7.29
CA PHE A 100 21.63 -2.67 -6.72
C PHE A 100 20.41 -3.58 -6.52
N THR A 101 20.02 -4.33 -7.56
CA THR A 101 18.86 -5.22 -7.50
C THR A 101 19.08 -6.37 -6.49
N GLN A 102 20.34 -6.78 -6.27
CA GLN A 102 20.72 -7.75 -5.25
C GLN A 102 20.49 -7.16 -3.88
N HIS A 103 21.11 -6.01 -3.61
CA HIS A 103 20.99 -5.26 -2.37
C HIS A 103 19.52 -5.01 -2.03
N PHE A 104 18.78 -4.38 -2.93
CA PHE A 104 17.35 -4.12 -2.78
C PHE A 104 16.55 -5.40 -2.47
N GLY A 105 16.86 -6.50 -3.15
CA GLY A 105 16.19 -7.78 -2.92
C GLY A 105 16.30 -8.34 -1.50
N HIS A 106 17.32 -7.97 -0.72
CA HIS A 106 17.47 -8.39 0.69
C HIS A 106 16.55 -7.62 1.64
N TYR A 107 16.10 -6.42 1.26
CA TYR A 107 15.18 -5.61 2.07
C TYR A 107 13.72 -5.99 1.87
N ILE A 108 13.39 -6.67 0.76
CA ILE A 108 12.02 -7.10 0.50
C ILE A 108 11.62 -8.15 1.53
N PRO A 109 10.59 -7.90 2.37
CA PRO A 109 10.15 -8.87 3.34
C PRO A 109 9.49 -10.05 2.64
N VAL A 110 9.51 -11.23 3.26
CA VAL A 110 8.87 -12.44 2.72
C VAL A 110 7.40 -12.59 3.14
N LYS A 111 6.96 -11.76 4.08
CA LYS A 111 5.60 -11.69 4.65
C LYS A 111 5.25 -10.23 4.91
N VAL A 112 3.96 -9.91 5.05
CA VAL A 112 3.51 -8.58 5.47
C VAL A 112 4.13 -8.27 6.85
N PRO A 113 4.88 -7.16 7.02
CA PRO A 113 5.45 -6.79 8.31
C PRO A 113 4.38 -6.61 9.38
N GLU A 114 4.64 -7.12 10.59
CA GLU A 114 3.74 -6.95 11.74
C GLU A 114 3.76 -5.52 12.28
N TYR A 115 4.92 -4.88 12.18
CA TYR A 115 5.13 -3.49 12.55
C TYR A 115 5.22 -2.62 11.30
N ILE A 116 4.43 -1.54 11.28
CA ILE A 116 4.41 -0.52 10.23
C ILE A 116 4.63 0.80 10.95
N SER A 117 5.68 1.53 10.59
CA SER A 117 5.93 2.86 11.17
C SER A 117 4.84 3.86 10.77
N GLU A 118 4.71 4.96 11.51
CA GLU A 118 3.70 5.99 11.18
C GLU A 118 3.95 6.62 9.79
N SER A 119 5.21 6.79 9.36
CA SER A 119 5.53 7.31 8.02
C SER A 119 5.12 6.32 6.92
N GLU A 120 5.38 5.02 7.11
CA GLU A 120 4.89 3.98 6.22
C GLU A 120 3.36 3.94 6.17
N LYS A 121 2.71 4.02 7.34
CA LYS A 121 1.24 4.04 7.44
C LYS A 121 0.64 5.23 6.71
N ILE A 122 1.21 6.43 6.85
CA ILE A 122 0.80 7.64 6.11
C ILE A 122 0.91 7.38 4.60
N ALA A 123 2.04 6.84 4.14
CA ALA A 123 2.26 6.56 2.72
C ALA A 123 1.27 5.50 2.18
N MET A 124 1.01 4.44 2.94
CA MET A 124 0.02 3.41 2.59
C MET A 124 -1.39 3.99 2.52
N VAL A 125 -1.82 4.74 3.54
CA VAL A 125 -3.16 5.36 3.59
C VAL A 125 -3.36 6.35 2.45
N ASN A 126 -2.35 7.16 2.12
CA ASN A 126 -2.39 8.07 0.99
C ASN A 126 -2.60 7.29 -0.33
N SER A 127 -1.76 6.28 -0.59
CA SER A 127 -1.88 5.43 -1.78
C SER A 127 -3.24 4.74 -1.88
N LEU A 128 -3.77 4.22 -0.77
CA LEU A 128 -5.06 3.55 -0.73
C LEU A 128 -6.21 4.50 -1.03
N SER A 129 -6.14 5.72 -0.50
CA SER A 129 -7.16 6.75 -0.73
C SER A 129 -7.22 7.15 -2.21
N LEU A 130 -6.07 7.40 -2.83
CA LEU A 130 -6.00 7.70 -4.26
C LEU A 130 -6.52 6.55 -5.13
N SER A 131 -6.23 5.31 -4.74
CA SER A 131 -6.69 4.11 -5.45
C SER A 131 -8.22 3.92 -5.39
N ASP A 132 -8.87 4.48 -4.36
CA ASP A 132 -10.33 4.50 -4.24
C ASP A 132 -10.95 5.83 -4.70
N SER A 133 -10.16 6.70 -5.37
CA SER A 133 -10.58 8.06 -5.79
C SER A 133 -11.11 8.93 -4.65
N GLU A 134 -10.56 8.73 -3.45
CA GLU A 134 -10.88 9.49 -2.24
C GLU A 134 -9.77 10.49 -1.90
N ASP A 135 -10.14 11.51 -1.14
CA ASP A 135 -9.20 12.49 -0.59
C ASP A 135 -8.24 11.80 0.42
N PRO A 136 -6.91 11.85 0.20
CA PRO A 136 -5.91 11.31 1.13
C PRO A 136 -5.99 11.87 2.55
N MET A 137 -6.50 13.08 2.73
CA MET A 137 -6.66 13.71 4.05
C MET A 137 -7.80 13.11 4.86
N LYS A 138 -8.71 12.33 4.25
CA LYS A 138 -9.81 11.70 4.98
C LYS A 138 -9.33 10.51 5.80
N ILE A 139 -8.81 10.73 7.00
CA ILE A 139 -8.25 9.68 7.87
C ILE A 139 -9.04 9.44 9.16
N TYR A 140 -9.96 10.33 9.51
CA TYR A 140 -10.73 10.24 10.75
C TYR A 140 -12.01 9.44 10.52
N CYS A 141 -12.15 8.28 11.17
CA CYS A 141 -13.32 7.43 10.95
C CYS A 141 -14.55 8.01 11.64
N LYS A 142 -15.55 8.40 10.86
CA LYS A 142 -16.76 9.06 11.37
C LYS A 142 -17.96 8.14 11.49
N ASN A 143 -18.06 7.13 10.62
CA ASN A 143 -19.18 6.20 10.60
C ASN A 143 -18.84 4.96 9.78
N ILE A 144 -19.76 4.01 9.76
CA ILE A 144 -19.84 2.94 8.76
C ILE A 144 -21.17 3.06 8.01
N LYS A 145 -21.25 2.48 6.81
CA LYS A 145 -22.49 2.46 6.03
C LYS A 145 -22.69 1.11 5.38
N ARG A 146 -23.94 0.67 5.27
CA ARG A 146 -24.31 -0.41 4.34
C ARG A 146 -24.31 0.17 2.92
N ASN A 147 -23.60 -0.48 2.02
CA ASN A 147 -23.55 -0.09 0.62
C ASN A 147 -24.88 -0.44 -0.07
N PRO A 148 -25.24 0.26 -1.16
CA PRO A 148 -26.41 -0.07 -1.96
C PRO A 148 -26.41 -1.54 -2.43
N ASN A 149 -27.59 -2.08 -2.72
CA ASN A 149 -27.75 -3.47 -3.16
C ASN A 149 -26.78 -3.84 -4.30
N GLY A 150 -26.09 -4.96 -4.13
CA GLY A 150 -25.10 -5.46 -5.09
C GLY A 150 -23.73 -4.77 -5.03
N LYS A 151 -23.54 -3.72 -4.22
CA LYS A 151 -22.24 -3.07 -4.03
C LYS A 151 -21.54 -3.62 -2.80
N LYS A 152 -20.22 -3.77 -2.90
CA LYS A 152 -19.35 -4.26 -1.83
C LYS A 152 -18.29 -3.22 -1.48
N ARG A 153 -17.81 -3.26 -0.24
CA ARG A 153 -16.66 -2.52 0.26
C ARG A 153 -15.47 -2.76 -0.65
N SER A 154 -14.75 -1.69 -0.97
CA SER A 154 -13.52 -1.79 -1.75
C SER A 154 -12.42 -2.49 -0.94
N GLU A 155 -11.53 -3.16 -1.64
CA GLU A 155 -10.30 -3.70 -1.05
C GLU A 155 -9.40 -2.57 -0.49
N PHE A 156 -9.39 -1.40 -1.13
CA PHE A 156 -8.67 -0.22 -0.63
C PHE A 156 -9.27 0.35 0.67
N ASN A 157 -10.60 0.43 0.77
CA ASN A 157 -11.30 0.82 1.99
C ASN A 157 -11.07 -0.20 3.11
N SER A 158 -11.02 -1.50 2.76
CA SER A 158 -10.71 -2.57 3.71
C SER A 158 -9.30 -2.40 4.29
N ASP A 159 -8.28 -2.24 3.44
CA ASP A 159 -6.90 -2.04 3.90
C ASP A 159 -6.73 -0.74 4.68
N LYS A 160 -7.38 0.35 4.24
CA LYS A 160 -7.38 1.62 4.97
C LYS A 160 -8.02 1.47 6.36
N ALA A 161 -9.12 0.73 6.47
CA ALA A 161 -9.75 0.43 7.75
C ALA A 161 -8.90 -0.50 8.64
N LYS A 162 -8.20 -1.49 8.07
CA LYS A 162 -7.22 -2.31 8.83
C LYS A 162 -6.12 -1.45 9.46
N LEU A 163 -5.62 -0.46 8.72
CA LEU A 163 -4.56 0.46 9.19
C LEU A 163 -5.08 1.46 10.23
N LEU A 164 -6.25 2.05 10.01
CA LEU A 164 -6.74 3.17 10.83
C LEU A 164 -7.67 2.75 11.96
N ARG A 165 -8.42 1.66 11.82
CA ARG A 165 -9.48 1.21 12.73
C ARG A 165 -9.57 -0.31 12.83
N LYS A 166 -8.44 -0.96 13.17
CA LYS A 166 -8.30 -2.43 13.20
C LYS A 166 -9.43 -3.15 13.94
N LYS A 167 -9.80 -2.71 15.15
CA LYS A 167 -10.84 -3.38 15.96
C LYS A 167 -12.22 -3.31 15.27
N LEU A 168 -12.63 -2.13 14.82
CA LEU A 168 -13.86 -1.96 14.06
C LEU A 168 -13.85 -2.72 12.74
N PHE A 169 -12.70 -2.78 12.06
CA PHE A 169 -12.52 -3.60 10.86
C PHE A 169 -12.78 -5.08 11.14
N GLU A 170 -12.15 -5.64 12.18
CA GLU A 170 -12.33 -7.05 12.55
C GLU A 170 -13.79 -7.40 12.84
N TYR A 171 -14.56 -6.47 13.43
CA TYR A 171 -15.99 -6.65 13.67
C TYR A 171 -16.81 -6.80 12.37
N PHE A 172 -16.44 -6.10 11.30
CA PHE A 172 -17.17 -6.09 10.01
C PHE A 172 -16.40 -6.73 8.85
N LYS A 173 -15.37 -7.53 9.13
CA LYS A 173 -14.50 -8.06 8.07
C LYS A 173 -15.26 -8.97 7.10
N ASP A 174 -16.19 -9.77 7.61
CA ASP A 174 -16.96 -10.75 6.84
C ASP A 174 -18.17 -10.11 6.12
N ASP A 175 -18.75 -9.03 6.67
CA ASP A 175 -19.79 -8.26 6.00
C ASP A 175 -19.18 -7.25 5.01
N LYS A 176 -18.88 -7.75 3.80
CA LYS A 176 -18.39 -6.93 2.69
C LYS A 176 -19.43 -5.96 2.15
N THR A 177 -20.69 -5.97 2.62
CA THR A 177 -21.67 -4.94 2.24
C THR A 177 -21.49 -3.66 3.05
N ILE A 178 -20.69 -3.67 4.12
CA ILE A 178 -20.44 -2.49 4.97
C ILE A 178 -19.11 -1.83 4.62
N SER A 179 -19.10 -0.51 4.41
CA SER A 179 -17.90 0.30 4.17
C SER A 179 -17.62 1.26 5.34
N PHE A 180 -16.34 1.60 5.52
CA PHE A 180 -15.88 2.56 6.51
C PHE A 180 -15.85 3.97 5.93
N CYS A 181 -16.44 4.92 6.62
CA CYS A 181 -16.54 6.31 6.18
C CYS A 181 -15.53 7.16 6.95
N PHE A 182 -14.65 7.85 6.20
CA PHE A 182 -13.63 8.72 6.77
C PHE A 182 -13.91 10.20 6.46
N SER A 183 -13.45 11.08 7.34
CA SER A 183 -13.46 12.53 7.20
C SER A 183 -12.05 13.09 7.28
N ARG A 184 -11.88 14.30 6.75
CA ARG A 184 -10.65 15.10 6.88
C ARG A 184 -10.56 15.86 8.20
N TYR A 185 -11.67 15.94 8.91
CA TYR A 185 -11.85 16.71 10.13
C TYR A 185 -11.78 15.79 11.34
N ILE A 186 -10.95 16.13 12.33
CA ILE A 186 -10.76 15.32 13.54
C ILE A 186 -12.00 15.36 14.44
N GLU A 187 -12.73 16.47 14.42
CA GLU A 187 -13.99 16.68 15.11
C GLU A 187 -15.12 15.74 14.62
N ASP A 188 -14.99 15.16 13.43
CA ASP A 188 -15.90 14.12 12.94
C ASP A 188 -15.55 12.72 13.44
N GLU A 189 -14.38 12.55 14.08
CA GLU A 189 -13.92 11.25 14.54
C GLU A 189 -14.83 10.71 15.65
N ASN A 190 -15.38 9.52 15.44
CA ASN A 190 -16.19 8.84 16.45
C ASN A 190 -15.43 7.63 16.99
N SER A 191 -15.63 7.33 18.27
CA SER A 191 -15.19 6.08 18.86
C SER A 191 -15.89 4.88 18.21
N ASP A 192 -15.28 3.69 18.29
CA ASP A 192 -15.88 2.48 17.75
C ASP A 192 -17.26 2.20 18.37
N ALA A 193 -17.46 2.51 19.67
CA ALA A 193 -18.73 2.33 20.36
C ALA A 193 -19.83 3.28 19.83
N GLU A 194 -19.50 4.55 19.60
CA GLU A 194 -20.44 5.52 19.01
C GLU A 194 -20.83 5.12 17.59
N ILE A 195 -19.88 4.66 16.77
CA ILE A 195 -20.13 4.20 15.41
C ILE A 195 -21.09 3.00 15.41
N LEU A 196 -20.85 2.01 16.27
CA LEU A 196 -21.71 0.81 16.39
C LEU A 196 -23.12 1.19 16.85
N THR A 197 -23.24 2.12 17.80
CA THR A 197 -24.53 2.60 18.32
C THR A 197 -25.32 3.30 17.21
N LYS A 198 -24.69 4.25 16.51
CA LYS A 198 -25.29 4.97 15.36
C LYS A 198 -25.71 4.01 14.25
N PHE A 199 -24.88 3.01 13.94
CA PHE A 199 -25.20 2.04 12.91
C PHE A 199 -26.38 1.15 13.28
N SER A 200 -26.49 0.73 14.55
CA SER A 200 -27.60 -0.10 15.03
C SER A 200 -28.93 0.64 14.99
N ILE A 201 -28.95 1.91 15.40
CA ILE A 201 -30.16 2.77 15.34
C ILE A 201 -30.64 2.93 13.90
N ASN A 202 -29.72 3.21 12.96
CA ASN A 202 -30.08 3.51 11.56
C ASN A 202 -30.45 2.28 10.72
N ASN A 203 -30.13 1.06 11.17
CA ASN A 203 -30.47 -0.19 10.45
C ASN A 203 -31.46 -1.07 11.23
N GLY A 204 -31.93 -0.63 12.41
CA GLY A 204 -32.93 -1.30 13.23
C GLY A 204 -34.37 -0.86 12.94
N SER A 205 -34.63 -0.25 11.78
CA SER A 205 -35.95 0.17 11.30
C SER A 205 -36.39 -0.69 10.11
#